data_AF-A0A353WHX7-F1
#
_entry.id   AF-A0A353WHX7-F1
#
_cell.length_a   1.000
_cell.length_b   1.000
_cell.length_c   1.000
_cell.angle_alpha   90.00
_cell.angle_beta   90.00
_cell.angle_gamma   90.00
#
_symmetry.space_group_name_H-M   'P 1'
#
loop_
_entity.id
_entity.type
_entity.pdbx_description
1 polymer ?
#
loop_
_entity_poly.entity_id
_entity_poly.type
_entity_poly.pdbx_seq_one_letter_code
_entity_poly.pdbx_strand_id
1 'polypeptide(L)'
;MMDYYGYFSILGYLIPLAGLAGIIGIIYIIIKSIISGGGHSAKTEAAKKGYYYLISLVSLGILYVTASDIMRVILDYISPSTVNITGYSYPSGYETFVRSLILRASVLIFALPLFLFHWTSANKKPKEVDEETSLYIKKERKSYLHIVLTVSSLILMLTGPYLLYNVLLLVLGVGKVTLREFSFPLSYFIGIIGVWIYHFAELKSVEEH
;
A
#
# COMPACT_ATOMS: atom_id res chain seq x y z
N MET A 1 16.14 21.53 -18.51
CA MET A 1 15.92 20.21 -19.11
C MET A 1 16.35 19.19 -18.05
N MET A 2 15.45 18.91 -17.10
CA MET A 2 15.54 17.75 -16.22
C MET A 2 14.34 16.89 -16.60
N ASP A 3 14.64 15.67 -17.01
CA ASP A 3 13.72 14.82 -17.73
C ASP A 3 12.47 14.48 -16.91
N TYR A 4 11.31 14.63 -17.54
CA TYR A 4 10.03 14.08 -17.10
C TYR A 4 10.09 12.53 -16.98
N TYR A 5 11.14 11.91 -17.53
CA TYR A 5 11.52 10.52 -17.29
C TYR A 5 12.04 10.26 -15.86
N GLY A 6 12.52 11.27 -15.12
CA GLY A 6 13.04 11.11 -13.76
C GLY A 6 11.98 10.99 -12.66
N TYR A 7 10.80 11.61 -12.84
CA TYR A 7 9.71 11.53 -11.86
C TYR A 7 8.97 10.18 -11.96
N PHE A 8 8.88 9.64 -13.19
CA PHE A 8 8.51 8.24 -13.43
C PHE A 8 9.64 7.25 -13.05
N SER A 9 10.89 7.68 -12.84
CA SER A 9 12.01 6.78 -12.50
C SER A 9 12.21 6.56 -11.00
N ILE A 10 11.29 6.92 -10.11
CA ILE A 10 11.33 6.45 -8.71
C ILE A 10 10.00 5.77 -8.39
N LEU A 11 8.88 6.40 -8.76
CA LEU A 11 7.54 5.80 -8.63
C LEU A 11 7.29 4.67 -9.63
N GLY A 12 7.87 4.75 -10.84
CA GLY A 12 7.91 3.64 -11.79
C GLY A 12 8.85 2.52 -11.38
N TYR A 13 9.69 2.67 -10.33
CA TYR A 13 10.37 1.55 -9.66
C TYR A 13 9.65 1.08 -8.39
N LEU A 14 8.89 1.94 -7.71
CA LEU A 14 8.08 1.56 -6.54
C LEU A 14 6.92 0.63 -6.92
N ILE A 15 6.33 0.79 -8.10
CA ILE A 15 5.31 -0.14 -8.64
C ILE A 15 5.94 -1.54 -8.90
N PRO A 16 7.09 -1.67 -9.59
CA PRO A 16 7.87 -2.91 -9.66
C PRO A 16 8.41 -3.41 -8.33
N LEU A 17 8.74 -2.56 -7.35
CA LEU A 17 9.25 -2.96 -6.03
C LEU A 17 8.14 -3.50 -5.13
N ALA A 18 6.94 -2.91 -5.18
CA ALA A 18 5.74 -3.49 -4.59
C ALA A 18 5.35 -4.79 -5.31
N GLY A 19 5.49 -4.82 -6.64
CA GLY A 19 5.39 -6.03 -7.45
C GLY A 19 6.42 -7.09 -7.05
N LEU A 20 7.69 -6.73 -6.83
CA LEU A 20 8.80 -7.59 -6.43
C LEU A 20 8.63 -8.08 -4.99
N ALA A 21 8.19 -7.23 -4.06
CA ALA A 21 7.83 -7.64 -2.70
C ALA A 21 6.64 -8.60 -2.71
N GLY A 22 5.66 -8.36 -3.60
CA GLY A 22 4.59 -9.30 -3.90
C GLY A 22 5.11 -10.63 -4.45
N ILE A 23 6.03 -10.59 -5.42
CA ILE A 23 6.68 -11.78 -6.02
C ILE A 23 7.53 -12.53 -4.99
N ILE A 24 8.29 -11.84 -4.14
CA ILE A 24 9.09 -12.41 -3.05
C ILE A 24 8.17 -13.04 -2.00
N GLY A 25 7.04 -12.40 -1.68
CA GLY A 25 6.00 -12.96 -0.81
C GLY A 25 5.35 -14.21 -1.42
N ILE A 26 5.06 -14.20 -2.72
CA ILE A 26 4.52 -15.33 -3.49
C ILE A 26 5.52 -16.51 -3.49
N ILE A 27 6.80 -16.24 -3.78
CA ILE A 27 7.88 -17.24 -3.77
C ILE A 27 8.05 -17.83 -2.37
N TYR A 28 8.04 -17.00 -1.32
CA TYR A 28 8.13 -17.46 0.06
C TYR A 28 6.96 -18.36 0.47
N ILE A 29 5.72 -18.01 0.10
CA ILE A 29 4.51 -18.79 0.40
C ILE A 29 4.53 -20.14 -0.32
N ILE A 30 4.93 -20.16 -1.60
CA ILE A 30 5.05 -21.40 -2.39
C ILE A 30 6.11 -22.33 -1.78
N ILE A 31 7.29 -21.80 -1.46
CA ILE A 31 8.38 -22.56 -0.83
C ILE A 31 7.95 -23.10 0.54
N LYS A 32 7.25 -22.31 1.34
CA LYS A 32 6.73 -22.72 2.65
C LYS A 32 5.65 -23.82 2.56
N SER A 33 4.79 -23.77 1.54
CA SER A 33 3.75 -24.79 1.31
C SER A 33 4.34 -26.15 0.92
N ILE A 34 5.46 -26.15 0.19
CA ILE A 34 6.17 -27.37 -0.23
C ILE A 34 6.94 -28.02 0.94
N ILE A 35 7.42 -27.23 1.90
CA ILE A 35 8.37 -27.70 2.94
C ILE A 35 7.69 -28.17 4.24
N SER A 36 6.46 -27.78 4.55
CA SER A 36 5.84 -28.14 5.85
C SER A 36 5.08 -29.48 5.85
N GLY A 37 5.42 -30.38 6.78
CA GLY A 37 4.68 -31.62 7.08
C GLY A 37 3.33 -31.34 7.73
N GLY A 38 2.36 -32.27 7.66
CA GLY A 38 1.00 -32.09 8.20
C GLY A 38 -0.06 -32.83 7.37
N GLY A 39 -1.25 -33.03 7.94
CA GLY A 39 -2.36 -33.73 7.29
C GLY A 39 -2.87 -33.04 6.03
N HIS A 40 -3.38 -33.81 5.06
CA HIS A 40 -3.84 -33.28 3.76
C HIS A 40 -4.97 -32.25 3.90
N SER A 41 -5.89 -32.45 4.85
CA SER A 41 -7.03 -31.55 5.11
C SER A 41 -6.57 -30.16 5.62
N ALA A 42 -5.69 -30.14 6.62
CA ALA A 42 -5.16 -28.92 7.21
C ALA A 42 -4.44 -28.03 6.18
N LYS A 43 -3.63 -28.66 5.31
CA LYS A 43 -2.91 -27.98 4.24
C LYS A 43 -3.84 -27.34 3.23
N THR A 44 -4.92 -28.03 2.86
CA THR A 44 -5.89 -27.53 1.87
C THR A 44 -6.64 -26.29 2.38
N GLU A 45 -7.13 -26.32 3.62
CA GLU A 45 -7.80 -25.14 4.21
C GLU A 45 -6.82 -23.98 4.43
N ALA A 46 -5.59 -24.26 4.85
CA ALA A 46 -4.54 -23.25 4.96
C ALA A 46 -4.21 -22.61 3.61
N ALA A 47 -4.07 -23.41 2.55
CA ALA A 47 -3.80 -22.92 1.20
C ALA A 47 -4.93 -22.01 0.68
N LYS A 48 -6.19 -22.39 0.93
CA LYS A 48 -7.36 -21.56 0.61
C LYS A 48 -7.34 -20.22 1.34
N LYS A 49 -6.98 -20.20 2.63
CA LYS A 49 -6.81 -18.96 3.40
C LYS A 49 -5.64 -18.12 2.90
N GLY A 50 -4.51 -18.76 2.59
CA GLY A 50 -3.34 -18.14 1.97
C GLY A 50 -3.68 -17.46 0.64
N TYR A 51 -4.48 -18.10 -0.21
CA TYR A 51 -4.98 -17.49 -1.46
C TYR A 51 -5.77 -16.20 -1.19
N TYR A 52 -6.72 -16.21 -0.25
CA TYR A 52 -7.47 -15.01 0.10
C TYR A 52 -6.56 -13.90 0.65
N TYR A 53 -5.59 -14.23 1.51
CA TYR A 53 -4.62 -13.26 2.01
C TYR A 53 -3.72 -12.69 0.90
N LEU A 54 -3.33 -13.50 -0.08
CA LEU A 54 -2.52 -13.05 -1.22
C LEU A 54 -3.27 -12.04 -2.09
N ILE A 55 -4.51 -12.33 -2.47
CA ILE A 55 -5.32 -11.38 -3.27
C ILE A 55 -5.64 -10.14 -2.43
N SER A 56 -5.90 -10.30 -1.13
CA SER A 56 -6.05 -9.18 -0.20
C SER A 56 -4.80 -8.31 -0.16
N LEU A 57 -3.60 -8.89 -0.15
CA LEU A 57 -2.34 -8.15 -0.12
C LEU A 57 -2.15 -7.30 -1.40
N VAL A 58 -2.37 -7.91 -2.56
CA VAL A 58 -2.21 -7.23 -3.86
C VAL A 58 -3.21 -6.08 -4.00
N SER A 59 -4.49 -6.36 -3.70
CA SER A 59 -5.55 -5.35 -3.77
C SER A 59 -5.37 -4.24 -2.74
N LEU A 60 -4.90 -4.55 -1.53
CA LEU A 60 -4.53 -3.55 -0.51
C LEU A 60 -3.42 -2.62 -1.02
N GLY A 61 -2.40 -3.16 -1.69
CA GLY A 61 -1.33 -2.35 -2.29
C GLY A 61 -1.85 -1.37 -3.34
N ILE A 62 -2.74 -1.83 -4.22
CA ILE A 62 -3.40 -1.00 -5.24
C ILE A 62 -4.25 0.10 -4.58
N LEU A 63 -5.04 -0.26 -3.56
CA LEU A 63 -5.86 0.67 -2.80
C LEU A 63 -5.03 1.73 -2.10
N TYR A 64 -3.97 1.32 -1.42
CA TYR A 64 -3.04 2.22 -0.73
C TYR A 64 -2.47 3.26 -1.69
N VAL A 65 -1.90 2.80 -2.81
CA VAL A 65 -1.30 3.72 -3.80
C VAL A 65 -2.37 4.66 -4.32
N THR A 66 -3.50 4.12 -4.78
CA THR A 66 -4.55 4.91 -5.44
C THR A 66 -5.18 5.94 -4.49
N ALA A 67 -5.47 5.56 -3.25
CA ALA A 67 -6.04 6.46 -2.25
C ALA A 67 -5.07 7.59 -1.87
N SER A 68 -3.79 7.25 -1.69
CA SER A 68 -2.72 8.24 -1.46
C SER A 68 -2.59 9.18 -2.67
N ASP A 69 -2.71 8.65 -3.88
CA ASP A 69 -2.55 9.42 -5.10
C ASP A 69 -3.70 10.40 -5.35
N ILE A 70 -4.91 10.11 -4.87
CA ILE A 70 -6.03 11.07 -4.88
C ILE A 70 -5.69 12.26 -4.00
N MET A 71 -5.21 12.03 -2.78
CA MET A 71 -4.81 13.11 -1.88
C MET A 71 -3.68 13.93 -2.50
N ARG A 72 -2.70 13.27 -3.13
CA ARG A 72 -1.61 13.96 -3.84
C ARG A 72 -2.13 14.84 -4.97
N VAL A 73 -3.02 14.31 -5.83
CA VAL A 73 -3.61 15.08 -6.94
C VAL A 73 -4.39 16.30 -6.45
N ILE A 74 -5.12 16.16 -5.34
CA ILE A 74 -5.83 17.29 -4.72
C ILE A 74 -4.84 18.34 -4.21
N LEU A 75 -3.81 17.93 -3.49
CA LEU A 75 -2.78 18.83 -2.96
C LEU A 75 -1.99 19.51 -4.07
N ASP A 76 -1.63 18.77 -5.13
CA ASP A 76 -0.94 19.30 -6.31
C ASP A 76 -1.80 20.35 -7.04
N TYR A 77 -3.13 20.14 -7.12
CA TYR A 77 -4.05 21.08 -7.77
C TYR A 77 -4.25 22.38 -7.00
N ILE A 78 -4.33 22.33 -5.67
CA ILE A 78 -4.51 23.52 -4.81
C ILE A 78 -3.19 24.23 -4.49
N SER A 79 -2.04 23.59 -4.78
CA SER A 79 -0.71 24.19 -4.59
C SER A 79 -0.39 25.18 -5.71
N PRO A 80 -0.15 26.47 -5.42
CA PRO A 80 0.14 27.47 -6.44
C PRO A 80 1.37 27.09 -7.29
N SER A 81 1.18 26.81 -8.58
CA SER A 81 2.27 26.56 -9.51
C SER A 81 2.75 27.87 -10.15
N THR A 82 3.40 28.75 -9.38
CA THR A 82 4.04 29.96 -9.95
C THR A 82 5.40 29.63 -10.56
N VAL A 83 5.42 28.75 -11.57
CA VAL A 83 6.59 28.55 -12.42
C VAL A 83 6.14 28.65 -13.88
N ASN A 84 5.96 29.90 -14.34
CA ASN A 84 5.99 30.25 -15.75
C ASN A 84 7.44 30.26 -16.22
N ILE A 85 8.03 29.08 -16.40
CA ILE A 85 9.32 28.96 -17.08
C ILE A 85 9.01 28.33 -18.44
N THR A 86 9.22 29.13 -19.49
CA THR A 86 9.12 28.78 -20.92
C THR A 86 7.76 28.34 -21.44
N GLY A 87 6.91 29.28 -21.88
CA GLY A 87 5.96 29.22 -23.02
C GLY A 87 5.02 28.01 -23.24
N TYR A 88 5.11 26.98 -22.41
CA TYR A 88 4.35 25.76 -22.40
C TYR A 88 3.63 25.76 -21.07
N SER A 89 2.37 26.20 -21.11
CA SER A 89 1.44 25.88 -20.03
C SER A 89 1.42 24.36 -19.94
N TYR A 90 1.99 23.82 -18.86
CA TYR A 90 1.58 22.51 -18.37
C TYR A 90 0.05 22.49 -18.36
N PRO A 91 -0.61 21.36 -18.67
CA PRO A 91 -2.04 21.28 -18.53
C PRO A 91 -2.38 21.18 -17.02
N SER A 92 -2.03 22.20 -16.25
CA SER A 92 -2.44 22.47 -14.87
C SER A 92 -3.84 23.10 -14.91
N GLY A 93 -4.76 22.43 -15.60
CA GLY A 93 -6.12 22.86 -15.81
C GLY A 93 -7.09 21.94 -15.09
N TYR A 94 -8.30 22.45 -14.86
CA TYR A 94 -9.41 21.70 -14.29
C TYR A 94 -9.63 20.35 -14.99
N GLU A 95 -9.49 20.29 -16.31
CA GLU A 95 -9.65 19.04 -17.07
C GLU A 95 -8.64 17.95 -16.66
N THR A 96 -7.35 18.26 -16.56
CA THR A 96 -6.32 17.29 -16.15
C THR A 96 -6.53 16.81 -14.72
N PHE A 97 -6.94 17.72 -13.83
CA PHE A 97 -7.28 17.39 -12.46
C PHE A 97 -8.46 16.41 -12.40
N VAL A 98 -9.56 16.72 -13.12
CA VAL A 98 -10.75 15.86 -13.18
C VAL A 98 -10.42 14.50 -13.81
N ARG A 99 -9.69 14.46 -14.93
CA ARG A 99 -9.24 13.20 -15.55
C ARG A 99 -8.41 12.36 -14.58
N SER A 100 -7.52 13.00 -13.83
CA SER A 100 -6.68 12.33 -12.83
C SER A 100 -7.50 11.75 -11.68
N LEU A 101 -8.51 12.47 -11.21
CA LEU A 101 -9.42 11.97 -10.18
C LEU A 101 -10.30 10.82 -10.69
N ILE A 102 -10.89 10.94 -11.88
CA ILE A 102 -11.76 9.92 -12.47
C ILE A 102 -11.00 8.59 -12.67
N LEU A 103 -9.75 8.65 -13.13
CA LEU A 103 -8.93 7.44 -13.28
C LEU A 103 -8.73 6.72 -11.94
N ARG A 104 -8.40 7.47 -10.88
CA ARG A 104 -8.15 6.92 -9.54
C ARG A 104 -9.45 6.43 -8.89
N ALA A 105 -10.54 7.18 -9.03
CA ALA A 105 -11.86 6.76 -8.58
C ALA A 105 -12.30 5.44 -9.25
N SER A 106 -12.07 5.31 -10.57
CA SER A 106 -12.32 4.06 -11.30
C SER A 106 -11.54 2.90 -10.70
N VAL A 107 -10.24 3.07 -10.42
CA VAL A 107 -9.43 2.02 -9.77
C VAL A 107 -9.97 1.65 -8.39
N LEU A 108 -10.35 2.64 -7.55
CA LEU A 108 -10.93 2.35 -6.24
C LEU A 108 -12.24 1.56 -6.32
N ILE A 109 -13.11 1.88 -7.27
CA ILE A 109 -14.39 1.18 -7.48
C ILE A 109 -14.17 -0.32 -7.74
N PHE A 110 -13.08 -0.70 -8.43
CA PHE A 110 -12.75 -2.10 -8.70
C PHE A 110 -11.91 -2.75 -7.59
N ALA A 111 -10.89 -2.05 -7.07
CA ALA A 111 -9.96 -2.61 -6.12
C ALA A 111 -10.58 -2.77 -4.71
N LEU A 112 -11.49 -1.88 -4.31
CA LEU A 112 -12.05 -1.87 -2.97
C LEU A 112 -12.93 -3.11 -2.69
N PRO A 113 -13.91 -3.45 -3.54
CA PRO A 113 -14.69 -4.67 -3.35
C PRO A 113 -13.83 -5.93 -3.37
N LEU A 114 -12.78 -5.95 -4.21
CA LEU A 114 -11.86 -7.08 -4.30
C LEU A 114 -11.11 -7.30 -2.98
N PHE A 115 -10.55 -6.24 -2.42
CA PHE A 115 -9.90 -6.28 -1.10
C PHE A 115 -10.88 -6.70 -0.02
N LEU A 116 -12.04 -6.04 0.09
CA LEU A 116 -13.00 -6.32 1.15
C LEU A 116 -13.48 -7.78 1.09
N PHE A 117 -13.79 -8.30 -0.08
CA PHE A 117 -14.21 -9.69 -0.25
C PHE A 117 -13.13 -10.67 0.20
N HIS A 118 -11.89 -10.49 -0.24
CA HIS A 118 -10.80 -11.43 0.07
C HIS A 118 -10.35 -11.30 1.52
N TRP A 119 -10.23 -10.09 2.06
CA TRP A 119 -9.90 -9.84 3.46
C TRP A 119 -10.94 -10.45 4.41
N THR A 120 -12.23 -10.20 4.17
CA THR A 120 -13.29 -10.77 5.00
C THR A 120 -13.36 -12.29 4.86
N SER A 121 -13.20 -12.84 3.65
CA SER A 121 -13.21 -14.29 3.43
C SER A 121 -12.02 -15.00 4.09
N ALA A 122 -10.85 -14.36 4.11
CA ALA A 122 -9.69 -14.85 4.85
C ALA A 122 -9.96 -14.89 6.36
N ASN A 123 -10.61 -13.87 6.92
CA ASN A 123 -10.88 -13.77 8.36
C ASN A 123 -12.15 -14.48 8.84
N LYS A 124 -12.98 -15.04 7.95
CA LYS A 124 -14.11 -15.90 8.36
C LYS A 124 -13.63 -17.09 9.17
N LYS A 125 -14.10 -17.21 10.42
CA LYS A 125 -13.80 -18.34 11.28
C LYS A 125 -14.32 -19.64 10.64
N PRO A 126 -13.49 -20.68 10.49
CA PRO A 126 -13.96 -21.99 10.07
C PRO A 126 -14.93 -22.55 11.10
N LYS A 127 -15.95 -23.30 10.67
CA LYS A 127 -16.77 -24.10 11.57
C LYS A 127 -16.04 -25.42 11.80
N GLU A 128 -15.85 -25.80 13.07
CA GLU A 128 -15.39 -27.13 13.50
C GLU A 128 -14.20 -27.68 12.69
N VAL A 129 -13.04 -27.06 12.87
CA VAL A 129 -11.76 -27.59 12.38
C VAL A 129 -10.97 -28.18 13.53
N ASP A 130 -10.20 -29.22 13.26
CA ASP A 130 -9.26 -29.77 14.23
C ASP A 130 -8.18 -28.74 14.63
N GLU A 131 -7.50 -29.02 15.74
CA GLU A 131 -6.49 -28.11 16.30
C GLU A 131 -5.31 -27.87 15.34
N GLU A 132 -4.88 -28.90 14.60
CA GLU A 132 -3.80 -28.79 13.61
C GLU A 132 -4.19 -27.78 12.51
N THR A 133 -5.38 -27.95 11.93
CA THR A 133 -5.93 -27.05 10.90
C THR A 133 -6.07 -25.62 11.42
N SER A 134 -6.54 -25.43 12.66
CA SER A 134 -6.63 -24.11 13.30
C SER A 134 -5.27 -23.43 13.42
N LEU A 135 -4.23 -24.16 13.83
CA LEU A 135 -2.86 -23.66 13.94
C LEU A 135 -2.31 -23.22 12.58
N TYR A 136 -2.56 -23.99 11.51
CA TYR A 136 -2.14 -23.61 10.17
C TYR A 136 -2.81 -22.32 9.68
N ILE A 137 -4.13 -22.18 9.88
CA ILE A 137 -4.86 -20.97 9.50
C ILE A 137 -4.35 -19.75 10.27
N LYS A 138 -4.11 -19.89 11.58
CA LYS A 138 -3.52 -18.85 12.42
C LYS A 138 -2.13 -18.44 11.93
N LYS A 139 -1.31 -19.42 11.52
CA LYS A 139 0.02 -19.18 10.95
C LYS A 139 -0.05 -18.36 9.66
N GLU A 140 -1.01 -18.65 8.77
CA GLU A 140 -1.19 -17.89 7.53
C GLU A 140 -1.64 -16.45 7.79
N ARG A 141 -2.60 -16.23 8.72
CA ARG A 141 -2.98 -14.88 9.16
C ARG A 141 -1.79 -14.11 9.73
N LYS A 142 -1.00 -14.75 10.61
CA LYS A 142 0.20 -14.13 11.19
C LYS A 142 1.23 -13.78 10.13
N SER A 143 1.50 -14.67 9.17
CA SER A 143 2.41 -14.42 8.04
C SER A 143 1.97 -13.22 7.21
N TYR A 144 0.69 -13.16 6.80
CA TYR A 144 0.14 -12.00 6.08
C TYR A 144 0.35 -10.69 6.84
N LEU A 145 -0.01 -10.65 8.13
CA LEU A 145 0.09 -9.44 8.94
C LEU A 145 1.54 -8.96 9.11
N HIS A 146 2.48 -9.88 9.28
CA HIS A 146 3.91 -9.53 9.33
C HIS A 146 4.37 -8.94 8.00
N ILE A 147 3.99 -9.54 6.87
CA ILE A 147 4.34 -9.00 5.54
C ILE A 147 3.79 -7.57 5.39
N VAL A 148 2.51 -7.34 5.71
CA VAL A 148 1.91 -6.00 5.62
C VAL A 148 2.62 -5.01 6.52
N LEU A 149 2.91 -5.37 7.78
CA LEU A 149 3.59 -4.49 8.73
C LEU A 149 5.03 -4.19 8.33
N THR A 150 5.76 -5.17 7.81
CA THR A 150 7.12 -4.96 7.29
C THR A 150 7.10 -4.02 6.09
N VAL A 151 6.27 -4.30 5.08
CA VAL A 151 6.20 -3.48 3.87
C VAL A 151 5.74 -2.06 4.19
N SER A 152 4.71 -1.90 5.02
CA SER A 152 4.25 -0.57 5.44
C SER A 152 5.28 0.20 6.27
N SER A 153 6.06 -0.48 7.12
CA SER A 153 7.17 0.15 7.83
C SER A 153 8.28 0.62 6.89
N LEU A 154 8.62 -0.18 5.86
CA LEU A 154 9.58 0.23 4.83
C LEU A 154 9.10 1.47 4.08
N ILE A 155 7.83 1.51 3.70
CA ILE A 155 7.24 2.68 3.03
C ILE A 155 7.24 3.90 3.98
N LEU A 156 6.90 3.74 5.26
CA LEU A 156 7.02 4.80 6.27
C LEU A 156 8.46 5.33 6.37
N MET A 157 9.47 4.46 6.30
CA MET A 157 10.88 4.86 6.29
C MET A 157 11.28 5.60 5.01
N LEU A 158 10.56 5.46 3.90
CA LEU A 158 10.79 6.22 2.68
C LEU A 158 10.08 7.58 2.72
N THR A 159 8.81 7.60 3.15
CA THR A 159 7.99 8.82 3.13
C THR A 159 8.23 9.72 4.34
N GLY A 160 8.51 9.13 5.51
CA GLY A 160 8.67 9.81 6.78
C GLY A 160 9.86 10.77 6.81
N PRO A 161 11.08 10.35 6.44
CA PRO A 161 12.23 11.25 6.37
C PRO A 161 12.04 12.38 5.36
N TYR A 162 11.41 12.11 4.20
CA TYR A 162 11.15 13.16 3.21
C TYR A 162 10.11 14.17 3.73
N LEU A 163 9.07 13.70 4.42
CA LEU A 163 8.11 14.56 5.10
C LEU A 163 8.80 15.42 6.17
N LEU A 164 9.61 14.79 7.03
CA LEU A 164 10.33 15.45 8.10
C LEU A 164 11.32 16.49 7.56
N TYR A 165 12.04 16.16 6.48
CA TYR A 165 12.94 17.09 5.81
C TYR A 165 12.22 18.37 5.39
N ASN A 166 11.07 18.25 4.72
CA ASN A 166 10.28 19.41 4.29
C ASN A 166 9.72 20.20 5.49
N VAL A 167 9.31 19.52 6.56
CA VAL A 167 8.91 20.18 7.82
C VAL A 167 10.07 20.98 8.41
N LEU A 168 11.28 20.42 8.46
CA LEU A 168 12.46 21.09 9.01
C LEU A 168 12.86 22.31 8.17
N LEU A 169 12.84 22.21 6.83
CA LEU A 169 13.08 23.35 5.96
C LEU A 169 12.08 24.49 6.22
N LEU A 170 10.79 24.14 6.37
CA LEU A 170 9.73 25.10 6.66
C LEU A 170 9.94 25.78 8.02
N VAL A 171 10.23 25.00 9.06
CA VAL A 171 10.43 25.50 10.44
C VAL A 171 11.68 26.36 10.55
N LEU A 172 12.77 25.98 9.87
CA LEU A 172 14.03 26.72 9.88
C LEU A 172 14.04 27.92 8.93
N GLY A 173 12.98 28.11 8.12
CA GLY A 173 12.91 29.17 7.12
C GLY A 173 13.94 29.03 5.99
N VAL A 174 14.37 27.81 5.68
CA VAL A 174 15.39 27.54 4.67
C VAL A 174 14.73 27.32 3.31
N GLY A 175 14.90 28.28 2.41
CA GLY A 175 14.35 28.23 1.06
C GLY A 175 12.85 28.55 0.99
N LYS A 176 12.29 28.50 -0.22
CA LYS A 176 10.85 28.67 -0.44
C LYS A 176 10.18 27.30 -0.44
N VAL A 177 9.77 26.82 0.72
CA VAL A 177 8.94 25.61 0.84
C VAL A 177 7.49 25.97 0.52
N THR A 178 6.87 25.26 -0.42
CA THR A 178 5.45 25.41 -0.76
C THR A 178 4.66 24.16 -0.39
N LEU A 179 3.33 24.19 -0.56
CA LEU A 179 2.48 23.03 -0.32
C LEU A 179 2.78 21.86 -1.28
N ARG A 180 3.37 22.16 -2.44
CA ARG A 180 3.70 21.15 -3.46
C ARG A 180 4.76 20.16 -2.96
N GLU A 181 5.75 20.62 -2.22
CA GLU A 181 6.79 19.77 -1.63
C GLU A 181 6.20 18.75 -0.64
N PHE A 182 5.07 19.07 -0.01
CA PHE A 182 4.36 18.16 0.90
C PHE A 182 3.43 17.19 0.18
N SER A 183 3.00 17.49 -1.05
CA SER A 183 1.91 16.77 -1.73
C SER A 183 2.19 15.27 -1.87
N PHE A 184 3.42 14.90 -2.21
CA PHE A 184 3.84 13.50 -2.26
C PHE A 184 4.04 12.87 -0.86
N PRO A 185 5.00 13.34 -0.03
CA PRO A 185 5.32 12.65 1.23
C PRO A 185 4.14 12.58 2.18
N LEU A 186 3.34 13.65 2.28
CA LEU A 186 2.21 13.71 3.20
C LEU A 186 1.13 12.71 2.82
N SER A 187 0.77 12.67 1.55
CA SER A 187 -0.32 11.81 1.06
C SER A 187 -0.01 10.32 1.27
N TYR A 188 1.20 9.92 0.91
CA TYR A 188 1.64 8.53 1.04
C TYR A 188 1.92 8.14 2.49
N PHE A 189 2.38 9.08 3.33
CA PHE A 189 2.55 8.87 4.77
C PHE A 189 1.22 8.64 5.48
N ILE A 190 0.21 9.49 5.22
CA ILE A 190 -1.12 9.35 5.82
C ILE A 190 -1.80 8.06 5.36
N GLY A 191 -1.69 7.73 4.07
CA GLY A 191 -2.23 6.48 3.55
C GLY A 191 -1.61 5.26 4.24
N ILE A 192 -0.27 5.23 4.37
CA ILE A 192 0.42 4.04 4.86
C ILE A 192 0.32 3.90 6.38
N ILE A 193 0.29 5.00 7.13
CA ILE A 193 0.14 4.94 8.59
C ILE A 193 -1.23 4.36 8.97
N GLY A 194 -2.28 4.66 8.20
CA GLY A 194 -3.60 4.04 8.37
C GLY A 194 -3.57 2.53 8.14
N VAL A 195 -2.89 2.08 7.08
CA VAL A 195 -2.68 0.64 6.80
C VAL A 195 -1.91 -0.02 7.94
N TRP A 196 -0.82 0.61 8.41
CA TRP A 196 0.01 0.09 9.49
C TRP A 196 -0.79 -0.05 10.80
N ILE A 197 -1.51 1.00 11.22
CA ILE A 197 -2.29 1.01 12.47
C ILE A 197 -3.35 -0.09 12.45
N TYR A 198 -4.12 -0.21 11.36
CA TYR A 198 -5.17 -1.21 11.25
C TYR A 198 -4.61 -2.63 11.38
N HIS A 199 -3.56 -2.96 10.61
CA HIS A 199 -3.00 -4.31 10.62
C HIS A 199 -2.19 -4.62 11.89
N PHE A 200 -1.66 -3.62 12.58
CA PHE A 200 -1.03 -3.78 13.89
C PHE A 200 -2.06 -4.19 14.96
N ALA A 201 -3.23 -3.54 14.96
CA ALA A 201 -4.33 -3.92 15.84
C ALA A 201 -4.83 -5.34 15.56
N GLU A 202 -4.93 -5.72 14.28
CA GLU A 202 -5.29 -7.08 13.87
C GLU A 202 -4.26 -8.12 14.33
N LEU A 203 -2.95 -7.81 14.26
CA LEU A 203 -1.91 -8.71 14.75
C LEU A 203 -2.01 -8.93 16.26
N LYS A 204 -2.23 -7.85 17.03
CA LYS A 204 -2.42 -7.96 18.48
C LYS A 204 -3.58 -8.89 18.84
N SER A 205 -4.69 -8.81 18.10
CA SER A 205 -5.86 -9.70 18.29
C SER A 205 -5.55 -11.20 18.04
N VAL A 206 -4.53 -11.51 17.23
CA VAL A 206 -4.10 -12.89 16.94
C VAL A 206 -3.22 -13.45 18.06
N GLU A 207 -2.53 -12.59 18.79
CA GLU A 207 -1.58 -13.01 19.83
C GLU A 207 -2.23 -13.17 21.20
N GLU A 208 -3.33 -12.46 21.46
CA GLU A 208 -4.11 -12.54 22.70
C GLU A 208 -5.08 -13.75 22.76
N HIS A 209 -5.26 -14.47 21.66
CA HIS A 209 -6.15 -15.64 21.52
C HIS A 209 -5.38 -16.79 20.86
#